data_AF-A0A9D1CXR9-F1
#
_entry.id   AF-A0A9D1CXR9-F1
#
_cell.length_a   1.000
_cell.length_b   1.000
_cell.length_c   1.000
_cell.angle_alpha   90.00
_cell.angle_beta   90.00
_cell.angle_gamma   90.00
#
_symmetry.space_group_name_H-M   'P 1'
#
loop_
_entity.id
_entity.type
_entity.pdbx_description
1 polymer ?
#
loop_
_entity_poly.entity_id
_entity_poly.type
_entity_poly.pdbx_seq_one_letter_code
_entity_poly.pdbx_strand_id
1 'polypeptide(L)'
;MRKKRGWGDKKILDVTIKELCLYLGLALCCEIFGVIVANYYIDRYSGEHFFTVGILESVSFESRKSEYKIELRMGGKQYEISRPYNIPSYNYGIEGDSALDAMRELQAQLEGNIGREIRIEYIEHRNQILGLTIGDTEYINADAALKDFTAAERSVRNIFLAAFVITFVPFVMILFRLLHEKNFDESR
;
A
#
# COMPACT_ATOMS: atom_id res chain seq x y z
N MET A 1 42.17 -28.50 36.84
CA MET A 1 41.89 -28.32 35.39
C MET A 1 41.00 -27.09 35.20
N ARG A 2 41.55 -25.95 34.76
CA ARG A 2 40.79 -24.73 34.44
C ARG A 2 40.12 -24.90 33.08
N LYS A 3 38.79 -24.85 33.05
CA LYS A 3 37.97 -24.89 31.82
C LYS A 3 38.30 -23.68 30.94
N LYS A 4 39.02 -23.91 29.84
CA LYS A 4 39.06 -23.01 28.66
C LYS A 4 37.68 -23.03 27.98
N ARG A 5 36.69 -22.32 28.56
CA ARG A 5 35.39 -22.06 27.89
C ARG A 5 35.22 -20.60 27.46
N GLY A 6 36.16 -19.71 27.78
CA GLY A 6 35.93 -18.26 27.66
C GLY A 6 36.16 -17.63 26.29
N TRP A 7 36.86 -18.30 25.36
CA TRP A 7 37.32 -17.64 24.12
C TRP A 7 36.50 -18.01 22.88
N GLY A 8 36.04 -19.26 22.78
CA GLY A 8 35.15 -19.71 21.70
C GLY A 8 33.76 -19.10 21.81
N ASP A 9 33.15 -19.18 23.00
CA ASP A 9 31.79 -18.67 23.24
C ASP A 9 31.70 -17.14 23.09
N LYS A 10 32.76 -16.41 23.49
CA LYS A 10 32.81 -14.95 23.35
C LYS A 10 32.92 -14.50 21.88
N LYS A 11 33.71 -15.21 21.06
CA LYS A 11 33.82 -14.93 19.62
C LYS A 11 32.52 -15.25 18.87
N ILE A 12 31.88 -16.36 19.19
CA ILE A 12 30.60 -16.75 18.56
C ILE A 12 29.52 -15.71 18.89
N LEU A 13 29.39 -15.31 20.16
CA LEU A 13 28.42 -14.30 20.57
C LEU A 13 28.65 -12.95 19.87
N ASP A 14 29.90 -12.55 19.69
CA ASP A 14 30.28 -11.28 19.05
C ASP A 14 29.98 -11.27 17.54
N VAL A 15 30.19 -12.40 16.85
CA VAL A 15 29.76 -12.57 15.44
C VAL A 15 28.23 -12.47 15.33
N THR A 16 27.49 -13.14 16.22
CA THR A 16 26.03 -13.11 16.21
C THR A 16 25.45 -11.72 16.48
N ILE A 17 26.08 -10.91 17.35
CA ILE A 17 25.63 -9.53 17.63
C ILE A 17 25.86 -8.62 16.41
N LYS A 18 26.99 -8.76 15.71
CA LYS A 18 27.30 -7.98 14.50
C LYS A 18 26.35 -8.33 13.35
N GLU A 19 26.07 -9.61 13.16
CA GLU A 19 25.08 -10.07 12.18
C GLU A 19 23.68 -9.53 12.51
N LEU A 20 23.25 -9.60 13.77
CA LEU A 20 21.98 -9.03 14.20
C LEU A 20 21.90 -7.52 13.95
N CYS A 21 23.00 -6.78 14.22
CA CYS A 21 23.07 -5.35 13.93
C CYS A 21 22.92 -5.05 12.43
N LEU A 22 23.52 -5.88 11.57
CA LEU A 22 23.39 -5.76 10.11
C LEU A 22 21.93 -6.01 9.67
N TYR A 23 21.29 -7.07 10.17
CA TYR A 23 19.90 -7.37 9.84
C TYR A 23 18.93 -6.28 10.29
N LEU A 24 19.12 -5.75 11.50
CA LEU A 24 18.33 -4.62 11.99
C LEU A 24 18.56 -3.36 11.14
N GLY A 25 19.80 -3.08 10.75
CA GLY A 25 20.10 -1.96 9.84
C GLY A 25 19.41 -2.12 8.48
N LEU A 26 19.43 -3.33 7.91
CA LEU A 26 18.72 -3.63 6.66
C LEU A 26 17.20 -3.47 6.81
N ALA A 27 16.63 -3.95 7.92
CA ALA A 27 15.22 -3.78 8.23
C ALA A 27 14.82 -2.30 8.30
N LEU A 28 15.61 -1.46 8.97
CA LEU A 28 15.39 -0.01 9.03
C LEU A 28 15.40 0.64 7.64
N CYS A 29 16.32 0.23 6.76
CA CYS A 29 16.36 0.70 5.38
C CYS A 29 15.07 0.31 4.62
N CYS A 30 14.59 -0.92 4.79
CA CYS A 30 13.35 -1.40 4.19
C CYS A 30 12.12 -0.64 4.72
N GLU A 31 12.07 -0.35 6.02
CA GLU A 31 10.98 0.38 6.66
C GLU A 31 10.92 1.84 6.18
N ILE A 32 12.05 2.55 6.16
CA ILE A 32 12.14 3.91 5.60
C ILE A 32 11.75 3.91 4.13
N PHE A 33 12.22 2.94 3.35
CA PHE A 33 11.83 2.81 1.95
C PHE A 33 10.31 2.66 1.82
N GLY A 34 9.68 1.83 2.65
CA GLY A 34 8.22 1.71 2.72
C GLY A 34 7.51 3.02 3.04
N VAL A 35 8.01 3.82 3.98
CA VAL A 35 7.48 5.16 4.30
C VAL A 35 7.58 6.11 3.09
N ILE A 36 8.73 6.12 2.40
CA ILE A 36 8.96 6.97 1.23
C ILE A 36 8.01 6.59 0.10
N VAL A 37 7.89 5.30 -0.20
CA VAL A 37 7.00 4.79 -1.25
C VAL A 37 5.54 5.13 -0.94
N ALA A 38 5.09 4.92 0.30
CA ALA A 38 3.72 5.26 0.70
C ALA A 38 3.45 6.77 0.60
N ASN A 39 4.40 7.62 1.02
CA ASN A 39 4.28 9.08 0.85
C ASN A 39 4.25 9.49 -0.63
N TYR A 40 5.08 8.88 -1.47
CA TYR A 40 5.06 9.13 -2.91
C TYR A 40 3.70 8.82 -3.52
N TYR A 41 3.09 7.70 -3.13
CA TYR A 41 1.74 7.36 -3.60
C TYR A 41 0.69 8.33 -3.06
N ILE A 42 0.72 8.69 -1.78
CA ILE A 42 -0.20 9.71 -1.22
C ILE A 42 -0.12 11.01 -2.01
N ASP A 43 1.09 11.52 -2.25
CA ASP A 43 1.31 12.77 -2.99
C ASP A 43 0.81 12.69 -4.43
N ARG A 44 1.12 11.57 -5.10
CA ARG A 44 0.69 11.33 -6.49
C ARG A 44 -0.82 11.12 -6.61
N TYR A 45 -1.46 10.56 -5.58
CA TYR A 45 -2.91 10.45 -5.52
C TYR A 45 -3.59 11.78 -5.21
N SER A 46 -2.95 12.66 -4.43
CA SER A 46 -3.41 14.04 -4.25
C SER A 46 -3.14 14.97 -5.45
N GLY A 47 -2.62 14.41 -6.56
CA GLY A 47 -2.31 15.15 -7.79
C GLY A 47 -3.55 15.52 -8.62
N GLU A 48 -3.34 15.81 -9.90
CA GLU A 48 -4.42 16.27 -10.80
C GLU A 48 -5.43 15.16 -11.13
N HIS A 49 -6.71 15.51 -11.01
CA HIS A 49 -7.84 14.68 -11.39
C HIS A 49 -8.22 14.98 -12.84
N PHE A 50 -8.38 13.94 -13.64
CA PHE A 50 -8.78 14.08 -15.04
C PHE A 50 -10.23 13.65 -15.21
N PHE A 51 -10.89 14.30 -16.16
CA PHE A 51 -12.27 14.02 -16.51
C PHE A 51 -12.34 13.58 -17.97
N THR A 52 -13.18 12.59 -18.25
CA THR A 52 -13.51 12.24 -19.62
C THR A 52 -14.94 11.72 -19.72
N VAL A 53 -15.50 11.86 -20.91
CA VAL A 53 -16.84 11.41 -21.26
C VAL A 53 -16.72 10.53 -22.50
N GLY A 54 -17.47 9.44 -22.53
CA GLY A 54 -17.47 8.54 -23.68
C GLY A 54 -18.47 7.40 -23.54
N ILE A 55 -18.60 6.64 -24.62
CA ILE A 55 -19.51 5.49 -24.66
C ILE A 55 -18.85 4.29 -23.98
N LEU A 56 -19.54 3.70 -23.00
CA LEU A 56 -19.09 2.46 -22.35
C LEU A 56 -19.15 1.31 -23.36
N GLU A 57 -17.99 0.77 -23.73
CA GLU A 57 -17.83 -0.26 -24.76
C GLU A 57 -17.89 -1.67 -24.16
N SER A 58 -17.25 -1.88 -23.01
CA SER A 58 -17.24 -3.17 -22.33
C SER A 58 -16.92 -3.03 -20.85
N VAL A 59 -17.39 -4.00 -20.08
CA VAL A 59 -17.11 -4.17 -18.65
C VAL A 59 -16.49 -5.55 -18.46
N SER A 60 -15.40 -5.65 -17.71
CA SER A 60 -14.84 -6.94 -17.27
C SER A 60 -14.64 -6.93 -15.76
N PHE A 61 -14.72 -8.11 -15.15
CA PHE A 61 -14.45 -8.30 -13.73
C PHE A 61 -13.32 -9.31 -13.54
N GLU A 62 -12.32 -8.92 -12.77
CA GLU A 62 -11.23 -9.80 -12.35
C GLU A 62 -11.23 -9.90 -10.82
N SER A 63 -11.23 -11.14 -10.32
CA SER A 63 -10.99 -11.44 -8.91
C SER A 63 -9.69 -12.21 -8.75
N ARG A 64 -8.71 -11.60 -8.11
CA ARG A 64 -7.53 -12.30 -7.58
C ARG A 64 -7.66 -12.42 -6.07
N LYS A 65 -6.99 -13.42 -5.48
CA LYS A 65 -7.15 -13.86 -4.07
C LYS A 65 -7.42 -12.75 -3.04
N SER A 66 -6.79 -11.58 -3.19
CA SER A 66 -6.88 -10.44 -2.27
C SER A 66 -7.36 -9.12 -2.92
N GLU A 67 -7.75 -9.14 -4.19
CA GLU A 67 -8.02 -7.93 -4.98
C GLU A 67 -9.18 -8.16 -5.96
N TYR A 68 -10.08 -7.18 -6.02
CA TYR A 68 -11.17 -7.15 -6.99
C TYR A 68 -11.00 -5.96 -7.91
N LYS A 69 -11.24 -6.17 -9.20
CA LYS A 69 -11.07 -5.15 -10.21
C LYS A 69 -12.19 -5.22 -11.24
N ILE A 70 -12.80 -4.07 -11.53
CA ILE A 70 -13.67 -3.90 -12.68
C ILE A 70 -12.90 -3.07 -13.71
N GLU A 71 -12.88 -3.51 -14.96
CA GLU A 71 -12.29 -2.75 -16.06
C GLU A 71 -13.39 -2.23 -16.97
N LEU A 72 -13.34 -0.93 -17.24
CA LEU A 72 -14.24 -0.25 -18.16
C LEU A 72 -13.45 0.11 -19.42
N ARG A 73 -13.98 -0.27 -20.58
CA ARG A 73 -13.45 0.23 -21.85
C ARG A 73 -14.34 1.36 -22.36
N MET A 74 -13.73 2.47 -22.72
CA MET A 74 -14.42 3.67 -23.19
C MET A 74 -13.51 4.50 -24.09
N GLY A 75 -13.96 4.83 -25.30
CA GLY A 75 -13.19 5.61 -26.26
C GLY A 75 -11.88 4.94 -26.66
N GLY A 76 -11.88 3.60 -26.78
CA GLY A 76 -10.68 2.80 -27.04
C GLY A 76 -9.64 2.75 -25.91
N LYS A 77 -9.90 3.39 -24.76
CA LYS A 77 -9.07 3.34 -23.56
C LYS A 77 -9.67 2.42 -22.50
N GLN A 78 -8.81 1.92 -21.63
CA GLN A 78 -9.20 1.04 -20.53
C GLN A 78 -8.94 1.73 -19.21
N TYR A 79 -9.95 1.71 -18.34
CA TYR A 79 -9.95 2.31 -17.02
C TYR A 79 -10.28 1.24 -15.99
N GLU A 80 -9.81 1.40 -14.77
CA GLU A 80 -9.99 0.42 -13.71
C GLU A 80 -10.67 0.99 -12.47
N ILE A 81 -11.53 0.19 -11.86
CA ILE A 81 -12.02 0.36 -10.51
C ILE A 81 -11.42 -0.79 -9.70
N SER A 82 -10.32 -0.54 -8.99
CA SER A 82 -9.70 -1.53 -8.10
C SER A 82 -10.12 -1.34 -6.65
N ARG A 83 -10.26 -2.46 -5.91
CA ARG A 83 -10.49 -2.49 -4.47
C ARG A 83 -9.53 -3.48 -3.77
N PRO A 84 -8.69 -3.01 -2.83
CA PRO A 84 -7.96 -3.89 -1.91
C PRO A 84 -8.91 -4.54 -0.88
N TYR A 85 -8.80 -5.85 -0.64
CA TYR A 85 -9.67 -6.60 0.28
C TYR A 85 -9.64 -6.10 1.74
N ASN A 86 -8.54 -5.47 2.17
CA ASN A 86 -8.28 -5.17 3.59
C ASN A 86 -8.79 -3.81 4.07
N ILE A 87 -9.62 -3.10 3.30
CA ILE A 87 -10.14 -1.79 3.72
C ILE A 87 -11.64 -1.92 4.07
N PRO A 88 -11.98 -1.86 5.36
CA PRO A 88 -13.32 -2.20 5.86
C PRO A 88 -14.41 -1.19 5.45
N SER A 89 -14.06 0.05 5.12
CA SER A 89 -14.99 1.06 4.58
C SER A 89 -14.40 1.63 3.30
N TYR A 90 -14.69 0.96 2.18
CA TYR A 90 -14.47 1.50 0.85
C TYR A 90 -15.85 1.70 0.24
N ASN A 91 -16.51 2.77 0.67
CA ASN A 91 -17.90 3.02 0.30
C ASN A 91 -17.89 3.92 -0.93
N TYR A 92 -17.83 3.30 -2.10
CA TYR A 92 -18.26 3.91 -3.36
C TYR A 92 -19.77 4.26 -3.37
N GLY A 93 -20.44 4.36 -2.21
CA GLY A 93 -21.91 4.46 -2.12
C GLY A 93 -22.65 3.17 -2.50
N ILE A 94 -21.93 2.06 -2.65
CA ILE A 94 -22.48 0.77 -3.09
C ILE A 94 -22.77 -0.08 -1.86
N GLU A 95 -24.04 -0.26 -1.56
CA GLU A 95 -24.52 -1.09 -0.46
C GLU A 95 -24.29 -2.57 -0.78
N GLY A 96 -23.85 -3.35 0.22
CA GLY A 96 -23.62 -4.78 0.06
C GLY A 96 -23.05 -5.40 1.33
N ASP A 97 -23.39 -6.66 1.60
CA ASP A 97 -22.96 -7.38 2.81
C ASP A 97 -21.44 -7.63 2.82
N SER A 98 -20.80 -7.62 1.64
CA SER A 98 -19.35 -7.77 1.49
C SER A 98 -18.78 -6.92 0.35
N ALA A 99 -17.47 -6.71 0.37
CA ALA A 99 -16.74 -5.99 -0.67
C ALA A 99 -16.87 -6.62 -2.06
N LEU A 100 -16.97 -7.95 -2.10
CA LEU A 100 -17.14 -8.71 -3.34
C LEU A 100 -18.56 -8.52 -3.91
N ASP A 101 -19.58 -8.55 -3.04
CA ASP A 101 -20.97 -8.42 -3.46
C ASP A 101 -21.25 -7.02 -4.02
N ALA A 102 -20.75 -5.97 -3.35
CA ALA A 102 -20.82 -4.60 -3.85
C ALA A 102 -20.16 -4.46 -5.24
N MET A 103 -18.99 -5.07 -5.46
CA MET A 103 -18.33 -5.04 -6.77
C MET A 103 -19.11 -5.81 -7.85
N ARG A 104 -19.73 -6.94 -7.49
CA ARG A 104 -20.57 -7.70 -8.42
C ARG A 104 -21.85 -6.95 -8.78
N GLU A 105 -22.46 -6.27 -7.82
CA GLU A 105 -23.62 -5.42 -8.08
C GLU A 105 -23.25 -4.27 -9.02
N LEU A 106 -22.13 -3.59 -8.76
CA LEU A 106 -21.62 -2.54 -9.63
C LEU A 106 -21.36 -3.06 -11.05
N GLN A 107 -20.71 -4.23 -11.17
CA GLN A 107 -20.47 -4.86 -12.47
C GLN A 107 -21.80 -5.09 -13.22
N ALA A 108 -22.80 -5.71 -12.57
CA ALA A 108 -24.08 -6.00 -13.20
C ALA A 108 -24.81 -4.72 -13.64
N GLN A 109 -24.75 -3.67 -12.82
CA GLN A 109 -25.29 -2.36 -13.17
C GLN A 109 -24.57 -1.76 -14.39
N LEU A 110 -23.24 -1.88 -14.48
CA LEU A 110 -22.44 -1.33 -15.58
C LEU A 110 -22.64 -2.10 -16.88
N GLU A 111 -22.75 -3.43 -16.81
CA GLU A 111 -23.08 -4.27 -17.97
C GLU A 111 -24.42 -3.86 -18.59
N GLY A 112 -25.42 -3.53 -17.76
CA GLY A 112 -26.71 -3.00 -18.22
C GLY A 112 -26.64 -1.61 -18.86
N ASN A 113 -25.53 -0.89 -18.73
CA ASN A 113 -25.31 0.44 -19.28
C ASN A 113 -24.31 0.46 -20.45
N ILE A 114 -23.89 -0.70 -20.98
CA ILE A 114 -23.07 -0.77 -22.20
C ILE A 114 -23.78 -0.05 -23.35
N GLY A 115 -23.03 0.74 -24.12
CA GLY A 115 -23.53 1.58 -25.20
C GLY A 115 -24.08 2.93 -24.74
N ARG A 116 -24.10 3.22 -23.43
CA ARG A 116 -24.45 4.53 -22.90
C ARG A 116 -23.22 5.41 -22.70
N GLU A 117 -23.46 6.70 -22.76
CA GLU A 117 -22.47 7.69 -22.38
C GLU A 117 -22.27 7.69 -20.86
N ILE A 118 -21.01 7.61 -20.44
CA ILE A 118 -20.59 7.70 -19.05
C ILE A 118 -19.60 8.84 -18.90
N ARG A 119 -19.61 9.47 -17.74
CA ARG A 119 -18.59 10.42 -17.30
C ARG A 119 -17.75 9.74 -16.23
N ILE A 120 -16.44 9.80 -16.38
CA ILE A 120 -15.51 9.31 -15.37
C ILE A 120 -14.55 10.40 -14.92
N GLU A 121 -14.20 10.33 -13.64
CA GLU A 121 -13.07 11.02 -13.04
C GLU A 121 -12.00 9.99 -12.72
N TYR A 122 -10.75 10.26 -13.09
CA TYR A 122 -9.69 9.27 -12.96
C TYR A 122 -8.32 9.90 -12.72
N ILE A 123 -7.41 9.06 -12.21
CA ILE A 123 -5.98 9.39 -12.09
C ILE A 123 -5.23 8.65 -13.19
N GLU A 124 -4.52 9.41 -14.02
CA GLU A 124 -3.87 8.90 -15.23
C GLU A 124 -2.81 7.81 -14.96
N HIS A 125 -2.03 7.95 -13.89
CA HIS A 125 -0.90 7.03 -13.60
C HIS A 125 -1.31 5.55 -13.48
N ARG A 126 -2.57 5.27 -13.11
CA ARG A 126 -3.12 3.91 -13.02
C ARG A 126 -4.36 3.69 -13.87
N ASN A 127 -4.81 4.69 -14.63
CA ASN A 127 -6.17 4.73 -15.19
C ASN A 127 -7.26 4.40 -14.15
N GLN A 128 -7.00 4.74 -12.88
CA GLN A 128 -7.85 4.39 -11.77
C GLN A 128 -9.01 5.38 -11.73
N ILE A 129 -10.23 4.87 -11.83
CA ILE A 129 -11.45 5.64 -11.69
C ILE A 129 -11.63 6.01 -10.22
N LEU A 130 -11.85 7.30 -10.00
CA LEU A 130 -12.26 7.87 -8.73
C LEU A 130 -13.75 8.21 -8.72
N GLY A 131 -14.29 8.68 -9.85
CA GLY A 131 -15.68 9.09 -10.00
C GLY A 131 -16.33 8.46 -11.23
N LEU A 132 -17.60 8.07 -11.13
CA LEU A 132 -18.37 7.47 -12.23
C LEU A 132 -19.82 7.95 -12.18
N THR A 133 -20.26 8.55 -13.27
CA THR A 133 -21.64 9.03 -13.45
C THR A 133 -22.18 8.51 -14.77
N ILE A 134 -23.42 8.02 -14.77
CA ILE A 134 -24.14 7.59 -15.99
C ILE A 134 -25.45 8.35 -16.05
N GLY A 135 -25.62 9.20 -17.05
CA GLY A 135 -26.71 10.18 -17.07
C GLY A 135 -26.62 11.09 -15.84
N ASP A 136 -27.70 11.13 -15.04
CA ASP A 136 -27.80 11.93 -13.82
C ASP A 136 -27.49 11.13 -12.53
N THR A 137 -27.13 9.84 -12.66
CA THR A 137 -26.88 8.96 -11.51
C THR A 137 -25.38 8.87 -11.22
N GLU A 138 -24.96 9.31 -10.04
CA GLU A 138 -23.62 9.09 -9.51
C GLU A 138 -23.51 7.67 -8.93
N TYR A 139 -22.67 6.84 -9.52
CA TYR A 139 -22.39 5.47 -9.06
C TYR A 139 -21.17 5.40 -8.14
N ILE A 140 -20.24 6.34 -8.32
CA ILE A 140 -18.97 6.39 -7.60
C ILE A 140 -18.66 7.87 -7.37
N ASN A 141 -18.56 8.25 -6.11
CA ASN A 141 -18.21 9.61 -5.70
C ASN A 141 -16.69 9.79 -5.65
N ALA A 142 -16.17 10.75 -6.42
CA ALA A 142 -14.73 11.01 -6.57
C ALA A 142 -14.03 11.38 -5.25
N ASP A 143 -14.65 12.22 -4.44
CA ASP A 143 -14.08 12.68 -3.17
C ASP A 143 -14.01 11.55 -2.15
N ALA A 144 -15.07 10.73 -2.08
CA ALA A 144 -15.11 9.56 -1.21
C ALA A 144 -14.05 8.52 -1.63
N ALA A 145 -13.97 8.21 -2.92
CA ALA A 145 -12.97 7.28 -3.46
C ALA A 145 -11.54 7.76 -3.18
N LEU A 146 -11.25 9.04 -3.44
CA LEU A 146 -9.94 9.63 -3.17
C LEU A 146 -9.58 9.55 -1.69
N LYS A 147 -10.53 9.88 -0.81
CA LYS A 147 -10.35 9.83 0.63
C LYS A 147 -10.02 8.42 1.10
N ASP A 148 -10.73 7.42 0.58
CA ASP A 148 -10.51 6.03 0.95
C ASP A 148 -9.16 5.51 0.39
N PHE A 149 -8.76 5.88 -0.83
CA PHE A 149 -7.43 5.56 -1.40
C PHE A 149 -6.32 6.16 -0.55
N THR A 150 -6.45 7.43 -0.19
CA THR A 150 -5.48 8.15 0.62
C THR A 150 -5.40 7.58 2.04
N ALA A 151 -6.53 7.16 2.63
CA ALA A 151 -6.56 6.55 3.95
C ALA A 151 -5.83 5.20 3.98
N ALA A 152 -5.96 4.39 2.92
CA ALA A 152 -5.24 3.13 2.78
C ALA A 152 -3.73 3.31 2.78
N GLU A 153 -3.22 4.21 1.93
CA GLU A 153 -1.79 4.51 1.84
C GLU A 153 -1.25 5.15 3.12
N ARG A 154 -2.04 6.00 3.79
CA ARG A 154 -1.70 6.52 5.13
C ARG A 154 -1.58 5.41 6.16
N SER A 155 -2.44 4.38 6.11
CA SER A 155 -2.36 3.22 6.98
C SER A 155 -1.05 2.44 6.76
N VAL A 156 -0.71 2.16 5.50
CA VAL A 156 0.55 1.50 5.12
C VAL A 156 1.76 2.28 5.64
N ARG A 157 1.78 3.60 5.41
CA ARG A 157 2.83 4.48 5.93
C ARG A 157 2.95 4.39 7.45
N ASN A 158 1.82 4.43 8.17
CA ASN A 158 1.81 4.39 9.63
C ASN A 158 2.31 3.03 10.16
N ILE A 159 2.02 1.92 9.48
CA ILE A 159 2.57 0.59 9.80
C ILE A 159 4.10 0.59 9.66
N PHE A 160 4.63 1.11 8.54
CA PHE A 160 6.07 1.20 8.36
C PHE A 160 6.75 2.13 9.37
N LEU A 161 6.11 3.25 9.73
CA LEU A 161 6.60 4.13 10.80
C LEU A 161 6.62 3.42 12.16
N ALA A 162 5.59 2.65 12.49
CA ALA A 162 5.54 1.89 13.74
C ALA A 162 6.63 0.80 13.77
N ALA A 163 6.79 0.04 12.68
CA ALA A 163 7.85 -0.95 12.52
C ALA A 163 9.23 -0.30 12.68
N PHE A 164 9.45 0.85 12.03
CA PHE A 164 10.67 1.63 12.17
C PHE A 164 11.01 1.96 13.62
N VAL A 165 10.04 2.48 14.39
CA VAL A 165 10.28 2.80 15.80
C VAL A 165 10.63 1.56 16.62
N ILE A 166 9.96 0.43 16.36
CA ILE A 166 10.19 -0.85 17.05
C ILE A 166 11.58 -1.40 16.71
N THR A 167 12.03 -1.32 15.46
CA THR A 167 13.32 -1.82 15.00
C THR A 167 14.48 -0.89 15.39
N PHE A 168 14.23 0.42 15.45
CA PHE A 168 15.25 1.45 15.66
C PHE A 168 15.81 1.41 17.08
N VAL A 169 14.96 1.21 18.10
CA VAL A 169 15.39 1.19 19.50
C VAL A 169 16.40 0.06 19.78
N PRO A 170 16.14 -1.22 19.43
CA PRO A 170 17.11 -2.30 19.54
C PRO A 170 18.38 -2.06 18.72
N PHE A 171 18.24 -1.54 17.50
CA PHE A 171 19.39 -1.23 16.64
C PHE A 171 20.35 -0.25 17.31
N VAL A 172 19.84 0.86 17.83
CA VAL A 172 20.64 1.88 18.51
C VAL A 172 21.33 1.31 19.76
N MET A 173 20.60 0.52 20.58
CA MET A 173 21.17 -0.12 21.76
C MET A 173 22.34 -1.06 21.41
N ILE A 174 22.18 -1.88 20.37
CA ILE A 174 23.22 -2.82 19.91
C ILE A 174 24.40 -2.07 19.31
N LEU A 175 24.14 -1.04 18.49
CA LEU A 175 25.17 -0.22 17.87
C LEU A 175 26.03 0.48 18.92
N PHE A 176 25.43 1.10 19.95
CA PHE A 176 26.16 1.70 21.05
C PHE A 176 27.05 0.69 21.78
N ARG A 177 26.55 -0.52 22.02
CA ARG A 177 27.32 -1.59 22.66
C ARG A 177 28.54 -1.99 21.82
N LEU A 178 28.36 -2.17 20.52
CA LEU A 178 29.45 -2.51 19.59
C LEU A 178 30.50 -1.39 19.51
N LEU A 179 30.07 -0.13 19.47
CA LEU A 179 30.98 1.03 19.46
C LEU A 179 31.76 1.16 20.77
N HIS A 180 31.11 0.92 21.92
CA HIS A 180 31.76 0.98 23.23
C HIS A 180 32.77 -0.15 23.43
N GLU A 181 32.45 -1.37 22.99
CA GLU A 181 33.40 -2.50 23.03
C GLU A 181 34.62 -2.25 22.13
N LYS A 182 34.43 -1.64 20.94
CA LYS A 182 35.54 -1.27 20.04
C LYS A 182 36.49 -0.23 20.65
N ASN A 183 35.94 0.82 21.29
CA ASN A 183 36.75 1.88 21.92
C ASN A 183 37.60 1.37 23.09
N PHE A 184 37.16 0.31 23.78
CA PHE A 184 37.91 -0.31 24.88
C PHE A 184 39.06 -1.23 24.41
N ASP A 185 38.95 -1.81 23.22
CA ASP A 185 40.03 -2.63 22.62
C ASP A 185 41.12 -1.77 21.98
N GLU A 186 40.79 -0.58 21.45
CA GLU A 186 41.78 0.37 20.88
C GLU A 186 42.58 1.16 21.94
N SER A 187 42.18 1.11 23.21
CA SER A 187 42.83 1.81 24.33
C SER A 187 43.68 0.90 25.24
N ARG A 188 43.96 -0.34 24.80
CA ARG A 188 44.91 -1.29 25.40
C ARG A 188 46.09 -1.56 24.49
#